data_AF-A0A5A7Q318-F1
#
_entry.id   AF-A0A5A7Q318-F1
#
_cell.length_a   1.000
_cell.length_b   1.000
_cell.length_c   1.000
_cell.angle_alpha   90.00
_cell.angle_beta   90.00
_cell.angle_gamma   90.00
#
_symmetry.space_group_name_H-M   'P 1'
#
loop_
_entity.id
_entity.type
_entity.pdbx_description
1 polymer ?
#
loop_
_entity_poly.entity_id
_entity_poly.type
_entity_poly.pdbx_seq_one_letter_code
_entity_poly.pdbx_strand_id
1 'polypeptide(L)'
;MENSTEQPEQPQQPRTGGRRLILFPLPLQGHISPMLQLANILHSRGFSITIIHTSLNSPNPSNHPHFTFRPIHVSMFEIDNGYPKTDTLSLLEMLNVRCVEPFRLALTDLLTDDSTEPVSCVVSDAILHFTSAVCKSLKVPRIVLRTGGVCSFLAFAAFPSLLERGYLPLQDKKKLEDLVEELPPLRIKDLPIINTPNPEKLYELVQAMVEQTKASSGLIFNSFQELEDSAIEKLRRDFEIPIFPLGPFHKHFPASSSSSLFEEDHSSISWLDKQHPISVIYVSFGSIAAIEEKDFVEIAWGLAGSKHPFLWFGQD
;
A
#
# COMPACT_ATOMS: atom_id res chain seq x y z
N MET A 1 24.24 -7.05 54.28
CA MET A 1 23.30 -6.33 53.40
C MET A 1 24.12 -5.84 52.22
N GLU A 2 24.30 -6.70 51.23
CA GLU A 2 24.95 -6.35 49.96
C GLU A 2 23.85 -6.31 48.90
N ASN A 3 23.64 -5.14 48.31
CA ASN A 3 22.70 -4.89 47.24
C ASN A 3 23.20 -5.59 45.97
N SER A 4 22.45 -6.58 45.50
CA SER A 4 22.61 -7.17 44.18
C SER A 4 21.96 -6.25 43.16
N THR A 5 22.77 -5.59 42.34
CA THR A 5 22.32 -4.79 41.21
C THR A 5 21.92 -5.72 40.07
N GLU A 6 20.62 -5.87 39.80
CA GLU A 6 20.14 -6.53 38.59
C GLU A 6 20.54 -5.71 37.36
N GLN A 7 21.28 -6.34 36.45
CA GLN A 7 21.56 -5.78 35.13
C GLN A 7 20.31 -5.92 34.25
N PRO A 8 19.94 -4.91 33.45
CA PRO A 8 18.83 -5.03 32.52
C PRO A 8 19.17 -6.06 31.43
N GLU A 9 18.29 -7.06 31.26
CA GLU A 9 18.38 -8.02 30.17
C GLU A 9 18.41 -7.28 28.82
N GLN A 10 19.46 -7.53 28.04
CA GLN A 10 19.53 -7.10 26.65
C GLN A 10 18.40 -7.78 25.87
N PRO A 11 17.71 -7.08 24.95
CA PRO A 11 16.73 -7.72 24.08
C PRO A 11 17.42 -8.82 23.28
N GLN A 12 17.03 -10.07 23.52
CA GLN A 12 17.48 -11.21 22.72
C GLN A 12 17.09 -10.94 21.26
N GLN A 13 18.07 -10.97 20.35
CA GLN A 13 17.79 -10.95 18.92
C GLN A 13 16.85 -12.12 18.59
N PRO A 14 15.74 -11.89 17.85
CA PRO A 14 14.85 -12.96 17.48
C PRO A 14 15.63 -14.01 16.69
N ARG A 15 15.61 -15.26 17.16
CA ARG A 15 16.16 -16.40 16.41
C ARG A 15 15.44 -16.45 15.07
N THR A 16 16.14 -16.24 13.96
CA THR A 16 15.52 -16.36 12.63
C THR A 16 15.08 -17.81 12.46
N GLY A 17 13.80 -18.02 12.18
CA GLY A 17 13.15 -19.33 12.07
C GLY A 17 13.52 -20.09 10.81
N GLY A 18 14.70 -19.84 10.23
CA GLY A 18 15.20 -20.52 9.04
C GLY A 18 14.34 -20.31 7.79
N ARG A 19 13.49 -19.26 7.72
CA ARG A 19 12.57 -19.05 6.60
C ARG A 19 12.64 -17.60 6.10
N ARG A 20 12.75 -17.46 4.78
CA ARG A 20 12.83 -16.16 4.10
C ARG A 20 11.50 -15.81 3.45
N LEU A 21 11.06 -14.56 3.62
CA LEU A 21 9.91 -13.98 2.92
C LEU A 21 10.39 -12.92 1.94
N ILE A 22 9.85 -12.96 0.72
CA ILE A 22 10.14 -11.97 -0.31
C ILE A 22 9.00 -10.95 -0.36
N LEU A 23 9.29 -9.68 -0.17
CA LEU A 23 8.30 -8.60 -0.24
C LEU A 23 8.53 -7.78 -1.51
N PHE A 24 7.45 -7.43 -2.21
CA PHE A 24 7.51 -6.64 -3.45
C PHE A 24 6.45 -5.53 -3.44
N PRO A 25 6.80 -4.31 -2.95
CA PRO A 25 5.88 -3.18 -2.92
C PRO A 25 5.66 -2.58 -4.32
N LEU A 26 4.48 -2.00 -4.52
CA LEU A 26 4.26 -1.04 -5.59
C LEU A 26 5.11 0.22 -5.32
N PRO A 27 5.84 0.79 -6.30
CA PRO A 27 6.79 1.88 -6.10
C PRO A 27 6.12 3.25 -5.92
N LEU A 28 5.10 3.32 -5.06
CA LEU A 28 4.38 4.52 -4.69
C LEU A 28 4.39 4.65 -3.16
N GLN A 29 4.53 5.88 -2.65
CA GLN A 29 4.74 6.15 -1.21
C GLN A 29 3.71 5.48 -0.29
N GLY A 30 2.42 5.55 -0.67
CA GLY A 30 1.31 4.92 0.07
C GLY A 30 1.32 3.38 0.07
N HIS A 31 2.23 2.76 -0.71
CA HIS A 31 2.38 1.30 -0.81
C HIS A 31 3.70 0.80 -0.24
N ILE A 32 4.79 1.54 -0.45
CA ILE A 32 6.11 1.22 0.11
C ILE A 32 6.06 1.24 1.63
N SER A 33 5.56 2.33 2.23
CA SER A 33 5.59 2.51 3.68
C SER A 33 4.84 1.39 4.42
N PRO A 34 3.59 1.03 4.05
CA PRO A 34 2.91 -0.10 4.67
C PRO A 34 3.59 -1.45 4.44
N MET A 35 4.21 -1.68 3.28
CA MET A 35 4.96 -2.92 3.02
C MET A 35 6.18 -3.03 3.94
N LEU A 36 6.91 -1.93 4.16
CA LEU A 36 8.06 -1.89 5.08
C LEU A 36 7.62 -2.03 6.55
N GLN A 37 6.47 -1.49 6.93
CA GLN A 37 5.91 -1.72 8.26
C GLN A 37 5.52 -3.20 8.45
N LEU A 38 4.87 -3.81 7.46
CA LEU A 38 4.58 -5.25 7.46
C LEU A 38 5.87 -6.09 7.51
N ALA A 39 6.91 -5.70 6.76
CA ALA A 39 8.22 -6.34 6.80
C ALA A 39 8.78 -6.39 8.23
N ASN A 40 8.70 -5.28 8.98
CA ASN A 40 9.14 -5.22 10.37
C ASN A 40 8.30 -6.12 11.28
N ILE A 41 6.98 -6.14 11.10
CA ILE A 41 6.09 -7.05 11.83
C ILE A 41 6.52 -8.50 11.60
N LEU A 42 6.70 -8.91 10.35
CA LEU A 42 7.10 -10.28 10.02
C LEU A 42 8.51 -10.61 10.53
N HIS A 43 9.46 -9.69 10.40
CA HIS A 43 10.81 -9.86 10.94
C HIS A 43 10.82 -10.07 12.46
N SER A 44 9.99 -9.33 13.20
CA SER A 44 9.86 -9.51 14.66
C SER A 44 9.30 -10.88 15.07
N ARG A 45 8.69 -11.62 14.12
CA ARG A 45 8.22 -12.99 14.28
C ARG A 45 9.26 -14.04 13.85
N GLY A 46 10.49 -13.61 13.55
CA GLY A 46 11.61 -14.48 13.22
C GLY A 46 11.76 -14.79 11.72
N PHE A 47 11.06 -14.10 10.83
CA PHE A 47 11.28 -14.27 9.39
C PHE A 47 12.46 -13.42 8.92
N SER A 48 13.30 -13.99 8.05
CA SER A 48 14.27 -13.20 7.29
C SER A 48 13.55 -12.54 6.12
N ILE A 49 13.83 -11.26 5.89
CA ILE A 49 13.11 -10.47 4.89
C ILE A 49 14.04 -10.06 3.76
N THR A 50 13.59 -10.29 2.52
CA THR A 50 14.18 -9.70 1.33
C THR A 50 13.14 -8.85 0.62
N ILE A 51 13.47 -7.59 0.34
CA ILE A 51 12.61 -6.67 -0.39
C ILE A 51 13.15 -6.58 -1.81
N ILE A 52 12.40 -7.11 -2.76
CA ILE A 52 12.60 -6.77 -4.17
C ILE A 52 11.99 -5.37 -4.36
N HIS A 53 12.63 -4.48 -5.11
CA HIS A 53 12.06 -3.17 -5.42
C HIS A 53 12.51 -2.70 -6.79
N THR A 54 11.71 -1.85 -7.44
CA THR A 54 12.13 -1.20 -8.68
C THR A 54 13.10 -0.05 -8.37
N SER A 55 13.77 0.47 -9.40
CA SER A 55 14.60 1.67 -9.26
C SER A 55 13.79 2.95 -9.05
N LEU A 56 12.50 2.98 -9.41
CA LEU A 56 11.59 4.10 -9.12
C LEU A 56 11.24 4.10 -7.64
N ASN A 57 11.42 5.25 -6.98
CA ASN A 57 11.10 5.42 -5.56
C ASN A 57 11.73 4.32 -4.68
N SER A 58 13.01 4.05 -4.91
CA SER A 58 13.73 2.99 -4.19
C SER A 58 13.76 3.28 -2.68
N PRO A 59 13.40 2.31 -1.82
CA PRO A 59 13.57 2.47 -0.38
C PRO A 59 15.06 2.59 -0.03
N ASN A 60 15.39 3.39 0.98
CA ASN A 60 16.77 3.53 1.46
C ASN A 60 17.15 2.34 2.37
N PRO A 61 18.09 1.46 1.99
CA PRO A 61 18.45 0.31 2.82
C PRO A 61 19.00 0.67 4.20
N SER A 62 19.62 1.85 4.34
CA SER A 62 20.19 2.33 5.61
C SER A 62 19.12 2.51 6.69
N ASN A 63 17.87 2.72 6.28
CA ASN A 63 16.72 2.90 7.16
C ASN A 63 16.21 1.57 7.73
N HIS A 64 16.58 0.44 7.12
CA HIS A 64 16.18 -0.91 7.50
C HIS A 64 17.34 -1.92 7.32
N PRO A 65 18.43 -1.78 8.11
CA PRO A 65 19.67 -2.55 7.90
C PRO A 65 19.52 -4.05 8.12
N HIS A 66 18.44 -4.49 8.77
CA HIS A 66 18.09 -5.90 9.02
C HIS A 66 17.36 -6.57 7.84
N PHE A 67 17.04 -5.83 6.77
CA PHE A 67 16.47 -6.40 5.56
C PHE A 67 17.52 -6.51 4.46
N THR A 68 17.35 -7.51 3.58
CA THR A 68 18.07 -7.55 2.31
C THR A 68 17.29 -6.81 1.24
N PHE A 69 17.92 -5.93 0.49
CA PHE A 69 17.30 -5.21 -0.64
C PHE A 69 17.84 -5.74 -1.97
N ARG A 70 16.94 -6.07 -2.89
CA ARG A 70 17.27 -6.57 -4.23
C ARG A 70 16.64 -5.65 -5.28
N PRO A 71 17.40 -4.71 -5.87
CA PRO A 71 16.87 -3.86 -6.91
C PRO A 71 16.61 -4.66 -8.19
N ILE A 72 15.51 -4.37 -8.87
CA ILE A 72 15.26 -4.78 -10.26
C ILE A 72 15.28 -3.54 -11.16
N HIS A 73 16.04 -3.65 -12.24
CA HIS A 73 16.11 -2.60 -13.24
C HIS A 73 14.95 -2.74 -14.22
N VAL A 74 14.11 -1.72 -14.26
CA VAL A 74 13.00 -1.60 -15.20
C VAL A 74 13.28 -0.35 -16.01
N SER A 75 13.39 -0.49 -17.34
CA SER A 75 13.50 0.67 -18.23
C SER A 75 12.18 1.45 -18.16
N MET A 76 12.12 2.41 -17.26
CA MET A 76 11.00 3.36 -17.17
C MET A 76 11.28 4.53 -18.11
N PHE A 77 10.21 5.13 -18.64
CA PHE A 77 10.31 6.31 -19.50
C PHE A 77 10.84 7.52 -18.72
N GLU A 78 11.18 8.58 -19.45
CA GLU A 78 11.70 9.85 -18.92
C GLU A 78 11.01 10.27 -17.62
N ILE A 79 11.79 10.28 -16.55
CA ILE A 79 11.42 10.83 -15.25
C ILE A 79 11.63 12.35 -15.36
N ASP A 80 10.62 13.14 -15.00
CA ASP A 80 10.72 14.60 -14.87
C ASP A 80 10.52 14.96 -13.40
N ASN A 81 11.49 15.67 -12.80
CA ASN A 81 11.46 16.07 -11.38
C ASN A 81 11.12 14.93 -10.39
N GLY A 82 11.58 13.70 -10.67
CA GLY A 82 11.32 12.53 -9.81
C GLY A 82 9.98 11.82 -10.04
N TYR A 83 9.14 12.31 -10.97
CA TYR A 83 7.86 11.70 -11.31
C TYR A 83 7.85 11.15 -12.75
N PRO A 84 7.16 10.03 -13.01
CA PRO A 84 6.93 9.58 -14.38
C PRO A 84 6.12 10.64 -15.15
N LYS A 85 6.54 11.02 -16.37
CA LYS A 85 5.74 11.86 -17.30
C LYS A 85 4.44 11.19 -17.79
N THR A 86 4.02 10.11 -17.16
CA THR A 86 2.96 9.21 -17.60
C THR A 86 1.89 9.18 -16.52
N ASP A 87 0.61 9.17 -16.90
CA ASP A 87 -0.49 9.11 -15.95
C ASP A 87 -0.42 7.83 -15.08
N THR A 88 -1.03 7.89 -13.90
CA THR A 88 -0.97 6.80 -12.92
C THR A 88 -1.44 5.47 -13.49
N LEU A 89 -2.51 5.43 -14.28
CA LEU A 89 -3.05 4.17 -14.82
C LEU A 89 -2.04 3.53 -15.77
N SER A 90 -1.50 4.32 -16.71
CA SER A 90 -0.47 3.87 -17.64
C SER A 90 0.81 3.38 -16.91
N LEU A 91 1.20 4.01 -15.80
CA LEU A 91 2.30 3.53 -14.96
C LEU A 91 2.02 2.13 -14.40
N LEU A 92 0.82 1.91 -13.85
CA LEU A 92 0.43 0.62 -13.28
C LEU A 92 0.39 -0.51 -14.32
N GLU A 93 -0.12 -0.21 -15.52
CA GLU A 93 -0.10 -1.16 -16.65
C GLU A 93 1.34 -1.52 -17.03
N MET A 94 2.21 -0.52 -17.18
CA MET A 94 3.60 -0.74 -17.56
C MET A 94 4.35 -1.56 -16.52
N LEU A 95 4.12 -1.35 -15.23
CA LEU A 95 4.74 -2.15 -14.18
C LEU A 95 4.36 -3.63 -14.32
N ASN A 96 3.09 -3.93 -14.63
CA ASN A 96 2.62 -5.30 -14.83
C ASN A 96 3.15 -5.98 -16.10
N VAL A 97 3.69 -5.22 -17.05
CA VAL A 97 4.33 -5.76 -18.27
C VAL A 97 5.85 -5.83 -18.11
N ARG A 98 6.48 -4.73 -17.69
CA ARG A 98 7.94 -4.57 -17.71
C ARG A 98 8.64 -5.18 -16.50
N CYS A 99 7.95 -5.37 -15.37
CA CYS A 99 8.56 -6.00 -14.20
C CYS A 99 8.57 -7.52 -14.28
N VAL A 100 7.85 -8.14 -15.22
CA VAL A 100 7.68 -9.61 -15.28
C VAL A 100 9.01 -10.35 -15.32
N GLU A 101 9.85 -10.03 -16.30
CA GLU A 101 11.14 -10.72 -16.47
C GLU A 101 12.16 -10.33 -15.39
N PRO A 102 12.39 -9.03 -15.08
CA PRO A 102 13.32 -8.67 -14.01
C PRO A 102 12.95 -9.27 -12.64
N PHE A 103 11.65 -9.30 -12.30
CA PHE A 103 11.18 -9.93 -11.06
C PHE A 103 11.36 -11.45 -11.09
N ARG A 104 11.08 -12.12 -12.22
CA ARG A 104 11.29 -13.56 -12.38
C ARG A 104 12.75 -13.93 -12.18
N LEU A 105 13.68 -13.20 -12.80
CA LEU A 105 15.11 -13.43 -12.65
C LEU A 105 15.55 -13.24 -11.20
N ALA A 106 15.16 -12.12 -10.57
CA ALA A 106 15.50 -11.86 -9.17
C ALA A 106 14.94 -12.93 -8.21
N LEU A 107 13.70 -13.38 -8.42
CA LEU A 107 13.12 -14.45 -7.60
C LEU A 107 13.78 -15.81 -7.87
N THR A 108 14.16 -16.10 -9.11
CA THR A 108 14.87 -17.34 -9.46
C THR A 108 16.23 -17.39 -8.79
N ASP A 109 17.01 -16.31 -8.87
CA ASP A 109 18.30 -16.19 -8.19
C ASP A 109 18.18 -16.46 -6.69
N LEU A 110 17.17 -15.86 -6.04
CA LEU A 110 16.90 -16.02 -4.61
C LEU A 110 16.44 -17.43 -4.22
N LEU A 111 15.83 -18.17 -5.15
CA LEU A 111 15.44 -19.57 -4.93
C LEU A 111 16.61 -20.54 -5.12
N THR A 112 17.61 -20.16 -5.92
CA THR A 112 18.83 -20.94 -6.17
C THR A 112 19.98 -20.62 -5.22
N ASP A 113 19.84 -19.58 -4.40
CA ASP A 113 20.80 -19.22 -3.36
C ASP A 113 20.91 -20.37 -2.34
N ASP A 114 22.10 -20.94 -2.16
CA ASP A 114 22.42 -22.02 -1.21
C ASP A 114 22.36 -21.56 0.27
N SER A 115 21.58 -20.51 0.54
CA SER A 115 21.33 -19.99 1.88
C SER A 115 20.66 -21.05 2.75
N THR A 116 20.97 -21.03 4.04
CA THR A 116 20.33 -21.87 5.06
C THR A 116 18.85 -21.53 5.28
N GLU A 117 18.32 -20.48 4.64
CA GLU A 117 16.97 -19.96 4.84
C GLU A 117 16.14 -20.02 3.54
N PRO A 118 15.41 -21.12 3.29
CA PRO A 118 14.58 -21.25 2.10
C PRO A 118 13.50 -20.16 2.00
N VAL A 119 13.26 -19.69 0.77
CA VAL A 119 12.14 -18.81 0.43
C VAL A 119 10.82 -19.56 0.64
N SER A 120 10.00 -19.04 1.55
CA SER A 120 8.73 -19.66 1.93
C SER A 120 7.53 -19.09 1.18
N CYS A 121 7.50 -17.77 0.93
CA CYS A 121 6.48 -17.14 0.10
C CYS A 121 6.91 -15.75 -0.39
N VAL A 122 6.17 -15.26 -1.38
CA VAL A 122 6.20 -13.87 -1.83
C VAL A 122 4.98 -13.14 -1.28
N VAL A 123 5.19 -11.97 -0.66
CA VAL A 123 4.15 -11.00 -0.34
C VAL A 123 4.24 -9.85 -1.35
N SER A 124 3.26 -9.72 -2.23
CA SER A 124 3.26 -8.65 -3.24
C SER A 124 2.03 -7.76 -3.16
N ASP A 125 2.18 -6.52 -3.60
CA ASP A 125 1.06 -5.60 -3.72
C ASP A 125 -0.02 -6.16 -4.66
N ALA A 126 -1.30 -5.94 -4.33
CA ALA A 126 -2.42 -6.42 -5.13
C ALA A 126 -2.38 -5.92 -6.58
N ILE A 127 -1.96 -4.66 -6.79
CA ILE A 127 -1.93 -4.02 -8.12
C ILE A 127 -0.89 -4.69 -9.04
N LEU A 128 0.15 -5.29 -8.46
CA LEU A 128 1.20 -6.02 -9.19
C LEU A 128 0.75 -7.45 -9.49
N HIS A 129 -0.40 -7.60 -10.16
CA HIS A 129 -1.07 -8.86 -10.43
C HIS A 129 -0.22 -9.84 -11.25
N PHE A 130 0.72 -9.35 -12.06
CA PHE A 130 1.66 -10.19 -12.82
C PHE A 130 2.46 -11.17 -11.94
N THR A 131 2.71 -10.80 -10.68
CA THR A 131 3.47 -11.62 -9.73
C THR A 131 2.82 -12.99 -9.48
N SER A 132 1.50 -13.10 -9.64
CA SER A 132 0.76 -14.37 -9.56
C SER A 132 1.31 -15.41 -10.54
N ALA A 133 1.43 -15.06 -11.82
CA ALA A 133 1.89 -15.97 -12.87
C ALA A 133 3.36 -16.38 -12.66
N VAL A 134 4.21 -15.44 -12.26
CA VAL A 134 5.62 -15.73 -11.95
C VAL A 134 5.74 -16.69 -10.77
N CYS A 135 5.07 -16.39 -9.65
CA CYS A 135 5.08 -17.23 -8.44
C CYS A 135 4.57 -18.65 -8.74
N LYS A 136 3.47 -18.77 -9.51
CA LYS A 136 2.94 -20.07 -9.95
C LYS A 136 3.95 -20.85 -10.80
N SER A 137 4.63 -20.20 -11.73
CA SER A 137 5.65 -20.86 -12.58
C SER A 137 6.84 -21.38 -11.80
N LEU A 138 7.22 -20.67 -10.72
CA LEU A 138 8.33 -21.02 -9.85
C LEU A 138 7.89 -21.85 -8.63
N LYS A 139 6.60 -22.21 -8.55
CA LYS A 139 5.98 -22.98 -7.45
C LYS A 139 6.19 -22.36 -6.06
N VAL A 140 6.19 -21.02 -5.99
CA VAL A 140 6.27 -20.26 -4.74
C VAL A 140 4.88 -19.74 -4.36
N PRO A 141 4.40 -19.92 -3.11
CA PRO A 141 3.16 -19.32 -2.65
C PRO A 141 3.20 -17.80 -2.73
N ARG A 142 2.09 -17.18 -3.15
CA ARG A 142 1.91 -15.72 -3.16
C ARG A 142 0.85 -15.33 -2.13
N ILE A 143 1.19 -14.40 -1.25
CA ILE A 143 0.25 -13.69 -0.39
C ILE A 143 0.13 -12.26 -0.93
N VAL A 144 -1.07 -11.71 -0.91
CA VAL A 144 -1.35 -10.36 -1.40
C VAL A 144 -1.42 -9.37 -0.25
N LEU A 145 -0.82 -8.20 -0.42
CA LEU A 145 -1.04 -7.05 0.46
C LEU A 145 -2.02 -6.07 -0.21
N ARG A 146 -3.07 -5.68 0.53
CA ARG A 146 -3.88 -4.49 0.25
C ARG A 146 -3.57 -3.39 1.26
N THR A 147 -3.21 -2.23 0.72
CA THR A 147 -2.85 -1.03 1.49
C THR A 147 -4.03 -0.09 1.71
N GLY A 148 -5.10 -0.24 0.93
CA GLY A 148 -6.40 0.38 1.19
C GLY A 148 -7.29 -0.46 2.12
N GLY A 149 -8.37 0.15 2.62
CA GLY A 149 -9.34 -0.50 3.50
C GLY A 149 -10.11 -1.66 2.84
N VAL A 150 -10.75 -2.48 3.68
CA VAL A 150 -11.52 -3.65 3.25
C VAL A 150 -12.78 -3.23 2.50
N CYS A 151 -13.49 -2.22 2.99
CA CYS A 151 -14.69 -1.67 2.35
C CYS A 151 -14.40 -1.19 0.92
N SER A 152 -13.29 -0.48 0.70
CA SER A 152 -12.92 -0.01 -0.64
C SER A 152 -12.55 -1.16 -1.57
N PHE A 153 -11.89 -2.21 -1.04
CA PHE A 153 -11.59 -3.40 -1.83
C PHE A 153 -12.85 -4.14 -2.28
N LEU A 154 -13.90 -4.20 -1.46
CA LEU A 154 -15.19 -4.77 -1.88
C LEU A 154 -15.80 -3.99 -3.05
N ALA A 155 -15.68 -2.67 -3.07
CA ALA A 155 -16.14 -1.86 -4.19
C ALA A 155 -15.38 -2.19 -5.49
N PHE A 156 -14.05 -2.34 -5.42
CA PHE A 156 -13.25 -2.81 -6.57
C PHE A 156 -13.62 -4.24 -6.99
N ALA A 157 -13.81 -5.15 -6.03
CA ALA A 157 -14.18 -6.54 -6.30
C ALA A 157 -15.56 -6.69 -6.96
N ALA A 158 -16.44 -5.70 -6.77
CA ALA A 158 -17.76 -5.66 -7.37
C ALA A 158 -17.77 -5.10 -8.80
N PHE A 159 -16.65 -4.60 -9.35
CA PHE A 159 -16.60 -3.98 -10.68
C PHE A 159 -17.31 -4.79 -11.78
N PRO A 160 -17.11 -6.12 -11.90
CA PRO A 160 -17.83 -6.90 -12.89
C PRO A 160 -19.37 -6.78 -12.76
N SER A 161 -19.89 -6.83 -11.53
CA SER A 161 -21.32 -6.69 -11.27
C SER A 161 -21.81 -5.24 -11.48
N LEU A 162 -20.98 -4.26 -11.13
CA LEU A 162 -21.29 -2.84 -11.35
C LEU A 162 -21.39 -2.49 -12.83
N LEU A 163 -20.57 -3.12 -13.68
CA LEU A 163 -20.64 -3.01 -15.14
C LEU A 163 -21.90 -3.68 -15.69
N GLU A 164 -22.18 -4.92 -15.27
CA GLU A 164 -23.36 -5.68 -15.71
C GLU A 164 -24.67 -4.94 -15.39
N ARG A 165 -24.75 -4.32 -14.21
CA ARG A 165 -25.93 -3.59 -13.74
C ARG A 165 -25.98 -2.13 -14.23
N GLY A 166 -24.99 -1.68 -15.00
CA GLY A 166 -24.98 -0.35 -15.60
C GLY A 166 -24.70 0.80 -14.63
N TYR A 167 -24.10 0.53 -13.45
CA TYR A 167 -23.56 1.58 -12.60
C TYR A 167 -22.29 2.19 -13.19
N LEU A 168 -21.50 1.38 -13.90
CA LEU A 168 -20.29 1.78 -14.62
C LEU A 168 -20.42 1.45 -16.13
N PRO A 169 -19.86 2.29 -17.02
CA PRO A 169 -19.39 3.65 -16.76
C PRO A 169 -20.55 4.57 -16.36
N LEU A 170 -20.25 5.65 -15.65
CA LEU A 170 -21.29 6.54 -15.14
C LEU A 170 -21.96 7.32 -16.27
N GLN A 171 -23.20 6.97 -16.60
CA GLN A 171 -23.93 7.56 -17.72
C GLN A 171 -24.80 8.77 -17.30
N ASP A 172 -25.49 8.66 -16.16
CA ASP A 172 -26.46 9.67 -15.69
C ASP A 172 -26.00 10.35 -14.40
N LYS A 173 -25.54 11.60 -14.53
CA LYS A 173 -25.12 12.42 -13.38
C LYS A 173 -26.27 12.76 -12.42
N LYS A 174 -27.54 12.57 -12.81
CA LYS A 174 -28.68 12.80 -11.92
C LYS A 174 -28.84 11.71 -10.86
N LYS A 175 -28.25 10.53 -11.09
CA LYS A 175 -28.33 9.37 -10.20
C LYS A 175 -27.17 9.28 -9.21
N LEU A 176 -26.31 10.29 -9.13
CA LEU A 176 -25.12 10.27 -8.29
C LEU A 176 -25.40 10.03 -6.80
N GLU A 177 -26.59 10.44 -6.32
CA GLU A 177 -27.02 10.23 -4.94
C GLU A 177 -27.77 8.91 -4.72
N ASP A 178 -28.09 8.16 -5.78
CA ASP A 178 -28.76 6.88 -5.67
C ASP A 178 -27.82 5.87 -5.00
N LEU A 179 -28.39 4.99 -4.16
CA LEU A 179 -27.64 3.92 -3.51
C LEU A 179 -27.24 2.84 -4.52
N VAL A 180 -26.08 2.24 -4.30
CA VAL A 180 -25.63 1.02 -4.96
C VAL A 180 -26.16 -0.15 -4.14
N GLU A 181 -27.20 -0.83 -4.65
CA GLU A 181 -27.94 -1.86 -3.90
C GLU A 181 -27.04 -3.00 -3.39
N GLU A 182 -25.96 -3.29 -4.11
CA GLU A 182 -25.04 -4.39 -3.83
C GLU A 182 -23.96 -4.00 -2.80
N LEU A 183 -23.78 -2.70 -2.56
CA LEU A 183 -22.72 -2.13 -1.72
C LEU A 183 -23.25 -1.02 -0.79
N PRO A 184 -24.32 -1.22 -0.01
CA PRO A 184 -24.76 -0.20 0.95
C PRO A 184 -23.66 0.08 1.99
N PRO A 185 -23.47 1.33 2.43
CA PRO A 185 -24.28 2.52 2.14
C PRO A 185 -23.75 3.37 0.96
N LEU A 186 -22.92 2.79 0.07
CA LEU A 186 -22.31 3.56 -1.02
C LEU A 186 -23.36 4.06 -2.00
N ARG A 187 -23.23 5.33 -2.39
CA ARG A 187 -23.94 5.90 -3.54
C ARG A 187 -23.12 5.72 -4.80
N ILE A 188 -23.75 5.92 -5.95
CA ILE A 188 -23.06 5.82 -7.25
C ILE A 188 -21.82 6.72 -7.30
N LYS A 189 -21.89 7.93 -6.72
CA LYS A 189 -20.74 8.85 -6.67
C LYS A 189 -19.61 8.42 -5.73
N ASP A 190 -19.88 7.51 -4.79
CA ASP A 190 -18.90 7.01 -3.83
C ASP A 190 -18.12 5.79 -4.39
N LEU A 191 -18.51 5.27 -5.56
CA LEU A 191 -17.78 4.22 -6.27
C LEU A 191 -16.39 4.73 -6.67
N PRO A 192 -15.35 3.86 -6.71
CA PRO A 192 -13.97 4.27 -7.01
C PRO A 192 -13.79 4.52 -8.51
N ILE A 193 -14.42 5.58 -9.01
CA ILE A 193 -14.37 6.03 -10.39
C ILE A 193 -13.10 6.85 -10.56
N ILE A 194 -12.16 6.33 -11.34
CA ILE A 194 -10.96 7.07 -11.72
C ILE A 194 -11.25 7.74 -13.05
N ASN A 195 -11.13 9.06 -13.10
CA ASN A 195 -11.28 9.82 -14.34
C ASN A 195 -10.09 9.51 -15.24
N THR A 196 -10.32 8.75 -16.31
CA THR A 196 -9.30 8.30 -17.26
C THR A 196 -9.84 8.42 -18.69
N PRO A 197 -8.99 8.77 -19.67
CA PRO A 197 -9.38 8.71 -21.08
C PRO A 197 -9.63 7.28 -21.58
N ASN A 198 -9.25 6.25 -20.79
CA ASN A 198 -9.44 4.85 -21.14
C ASN A 198 -10.01 4.04 -19.95
N PRO A 199 -11.33 4.11 -19.71
CA PRO A 199 -11.98 3.40 -18.60
C PRO A 199 -11.93 1.88 -18.76
N GLU A 200 -11.90 1.36 -19.99
CA GLU A 200 -11.82 -0.07 -20.27
C GLU A 200 -10.54 -0.68 -19.68
N LYS A 201 -9.39 -0.03 -19.90
CA LYS A 201 -8.11 -0.44 -19.30
C LYS A 201 -8.11 -0.43 -17.78
N LEU A 202 -8.78 0.56 -17.17
CA LEU A 202 -8.94 0.59 -15.73
C LEU A 202 -9.71 -0.65 -15.25
N TYR A 203 -10.80 -1.00 -15.94
CA TYR A 203 -11.60 -2.16 -15.60
C TYR A 203 -10.82 -3.46 -15.77
N GLU A 204 -10.05 -3.60 -16.85
CA GLU A 204 -9.13 -4.73 -17.06
C GLU A 204 -8.11 -4.86 -15.93
N LEU A 205 -7.48 -3.75 -15.52
CA LEU A 205 -6.52 -3.73 -14.41
C LEU A 205 -7.18 -4.15 -13.09
N VAL A 206 -8.35 -3.59 -12.76
CA VAL A 206 -9.08 -3.92 -11.52
C VAL A 206 -9.53 -5.37 -11.53
N GLN A 207 -10.05 -5.86 -12.64
CA GLN A 207 -10.46 -7.25 -12.80
C GLN A 207 -9.26 -8.19 -12.61
N ALA A 208 -8.15 -7.95 -13.29
CA ALA A 208 -6.94 -8.74 -13.13
C ALA A 208 -6.42 -8.71 -11.68
N MET A 209 -6.40 -7.54 -11.04
CA MET A 209 -6.05 -7.40 -9.62
C MET A 209 -6.92 -8.30 -8.72
N VAL A 210 -8.24 -8.25 -8.89
CA VAL A 210 -9.20 -9.01 -8.06
C VAL A 210 -9.07 -10.51 -8.31
N GLU A 211 -9.06 -10.94 -9.57
CA GLU A 211 -8.92 -12.36 -9.95
C GLU A 211 -7.61 -12.96 -9.45
N GLN A 212 -6.49 -12.26 -9.64
CA GLN A 212 -5.20 -12.75 -9.16
C GLN A 212 -5.07 -12.66 -7.64
N THR A 213 -5.88 -11.84 -6.97
CA THR A 213 -6.00 -11.87 -5.51
C THR A 213 -6.77 -13.10 -5.04
N LYS A 214 -7.89 -13.46 -5.68
CA LYS A 214 -8.64 -14.70 -5.39
C LYS A 214 -7.80 -15.96 -5.57
N ALA A 215 -6.87 -15.96 -6.53
CA ALA A 215 -5.97 -17.08 -6.79
C ALA A 215 -4.75 -17.16 -5.85
N SER A 216 -4.62 -16.25 -4.88
CA SER A 216 -3.48 -16.19 -3.96
C SER A 216 -3.61 -17.18 -2.79
N SER A 217 -2.54 -17.35 -2.01
CA SER A 217 -2.52 -18.17 -0.80
C SER A 217 -3.04 -17.43 0.44
N GLY A 218 -3.37 -16.14 0.32
CA GLY A 218 -3.89 -15.33 1.41
C GLY A 218 -3.85 -13.84 1.09
N LEU A 219 -4.66 -13.08 1.82
CA LEU A 219 -4.81 -11.64 1.63
C LEU A 219 -4.65 -10.91 2.96
N ILE A 220 -3.65 -10.03 3.01
CA ILE A 220 -3.33 -9.18 4.16
C ILE A 220 -3.92 -7.79 3.93
N PHE A 221 -4.57 -7.24 4.95
CA PHE A 221 -5.00 -5.85 4.99
C PHE A 221 -4.27 -5.07 6.09
N ASN A 222 -3.92 -3.83 5.77
CA ASN A 222 -3.57 -2.82 6.78
C ASN A 222 -4.83 -2.21 7.43
N SER A 223 -5.68 -3.08 7.98
CA SER A 223 -6.92 -2.75 8.70
C SER A 223 -7.16 -3.81 9.78
N PHE A 224 -8.18 -3.63 10.63
CA PHE A 224 -8.48 -4.51 11.77
C PHE A 224 -9.98 -4.84 11.86
N GLN A 225 -10.29 -5.96 12.53
CA GLN A 225 -11.64 -6.54 12.58
C GLN A 225 -12.67 -5.55 13.14
N GLU A 226 -12.35 -4.88 14.23
CA GLU A 226 -13.28 -3.99 14.95
C GLU A 226 -13.67 -2.75 14.15
N LEU A 227 -12.88 -2.36 13.13
CA LEU A 227 -13.17 -1.22 12.27
C LEU A 227 -14.08 -1.59 11.08
N GLU A 228 -13.87 -2.77 10.50
CA GLU A 228 -14.47 -3.16 9.21
C GLU A 228 -15.11 -4.57 9.25
N ASP A 229 -15.65 -4.97 10.41
CA ASP A 229 -16.17 -6.33 10.70
C ASP A 229 -17.09 -6.87 9.59
N SER A 230 -18.13 -6.11 9.23
CA SER A 230 -19.11 -6.51 8.22
C SER A 230 -18.49 -6.69 6.83
N ALA A 231 -17.53 -5.84 6.47
CA ALA A 231 -16.81 -5.91 5.20
C ALA A 231 -15.86 -7.10 5.17
N ILE A 232 -15.16 -7.38 6.27
CA ILE A 232 -14.28 -8.55 6.41
C ILE A 232 -15.10 -9.84 6.33
N GLU A 233 -16.25 -9.92 7.01
CA GLU A 233 -17.14 -11.07 6.94
C GLU A 233 -17.70 -11.29 5.53
N LYS A 234 -18.07 -10.21 4.83
CA LYS A 234 -18.44 -10.32 3.42
C LYS A 234 -17.29 -10.84 2.57
N LEU A 235 -16.08 -10.33 2.79
CA LEU A 235 -14.91 -10.76 2.03
C LEU A 235 -14.58 -12.23 2.26
N ARG A 236 -14.64 -12.72 3.51
CA ARG A 236 -14.44 -14.13 3.85
C ARG A 236 -15.43 -15.07 3.16
N ARG A 237 -16.65 -14.61 2.87
CA ARG A 237 -17.64 -15.37 2.09
C ARG A 237 -17.34 -15.36 0.59
N ASP A 238 -16.90 -14.22 0.07
CA ASP A 238 -16.71 -14.00 -1.38
C ASP A 238 -15.33 -14.50 -1.89
N PHE A 239 -14.37 -14.74 -0.97
CA PHE A 239 -13.00 -15.13 -1.27
C PHE A 239 -12.62 -16.39 -0.47
N GLU A 240 -12.39 -17.50 -1.18
CA GLU A 240 -12.00 -18.80 -0.60
C GLU A 240 -10.50 -18.85 -0.22
N ILE A 241 -9.98 -17.78 0.37
CA ILE A 241 -8.58 -17.66 0.80
C ILE A 241 -8.51 -17.08 2.22
N PRO A 242 -7.44 -17.34 2.98
CA PRO A 242 -7.25 -16.74 4.29
C PRO A 242 -7.19 -15.21 4.22
N ILE A 243 -7.98 -14.53 5.06
CA ILE A 243 -8.02 -13.07 5.18
C ILE A 243 -7.38 -12.65 6.51
N PHE A 244 -6.35 -11.81 6.45
CA PHE A 244 -5.55 -11.36 7.59
C PHE A 244 -5.65 -9.83 7.77
N PRO A 245 -6.60 -9.33 8.58
CA PRO A 245 -6.65 -7.93 8.97
C PRO A 245 -5.60 -7.67 10.08
N LEU A 246 -4.36 -7.36 9.66
CA LEU A 246 -3.19 -7.25 10.55
C LEU A 246 -2.82 -5.80 10.90
N GLY A 247 -3.65 -4.83 10.49
CA GLY A 247 -3.42 -3.43 10.73
C GLY A 247 -3.91 -2.93 12.10
N PRO A 248 -3.74 -1.63 12.37
CA PRO A 248 -2.96 -0.71 11.56
C PRO A 248 -1.46 -0.87 11.83
N PHE A 249 -0.66 -1.11 10.78
CA PHE A 249 0.76 -1.48 10.91
C PHE A 249 1.60 -0.43 11.65
N HIS A 250 1.29 0.85 11.46
CA HIS A 250 1.99 1.96 12.11
C HIS A 250 1.89 1.95 13.65
N LYS A 251 0.94 1.22 14.25
CA LYS A 251 0.87 1.05 15.71
C LYS A 251 1.78 -0.05 16.24
N HIS A 252 2.09 -1.04 15.40
CA HIS A 252 2.96 -2.17 15.78
C HIS A 252 4.43 -1.82 15.64
N PHE A 253 4.73 -1.02 14.62
CA PHE A 253 6.03 -0.40 14.42
C PHE A 253 5.76 1.08 14.22
N PRO A 254 5.82 1.90 15.29
CA PRO A 254 5.83 3.35 15.11
C PRO A 254 6.92 3.62 14.08
N ALA A 255 6.62 4.49 13.11
CA ALA A 255 7.59 4.86 12.11
C ALA A 255 8.86 5.32 12.84
N SER A 256 9.86 4.43 12.91
CA SER A 256 11.24 4.87 12.96
C SER A 256 11.37 5.87 11.80
N SER A 257 12.13 6.94 11.99
CA SER A 257 12.27 8.14 11.14
C SER A 257 12.74 7.91 9.68
N SER A 258 12.26 6.84 9.05
CA SER A 258 13.00 6.04 8.08
C SER A 258 12.10 5.30 7.07
N SER A 259 10.77 5.29 7.29
CA SER A 259 9.81 4.67 6.34
C SER A 259 9.26 5.62 5.28
N SER A 260 9.51 6.93 5.41
CA SER A 260 9.18 7.93 4.39
C SER A 260 10.24 8.02 3.30
N LEU A 261 9.82 8.31 2.06
CA LEU A 261 10.75 8.69 0.98
C LEU A 261 11.33 10.11 1.17
N PHE A 262 10.76 10.91 2.07
CA PHE A 262 11.13 12.31 2.33
C PHE A 262 11.70 12.47 3.75
N GLU A 263 12.61 13.43 3.93
CA GLU A 263 13.13 13.80 5.26
C GLU A 263 12.02 14.40 6.14
N GLU A 264 12.09 14.13 7.45
CA GLU A 264 11.10 14.60 8.42
C GLU A 264 11.41 16.02 8.90
N ASP A 265 10.42 16.92 8.80
CA ASP A 265 10.51 18.26 9.38
C ASP A 265 9.82 18.34 10.76
N HIS A 266 10.65 18.40 11.80
CA HIS A 266 10.18 18.52 13.19
C HIS A 266 9.82 19.95 13.61
N SER A 267 10.05 20.97 12.77
CA SER A 267 9.70 22.36 13.08
C SER A 267 8.19 22.53 13.32
N SER A 268 7.39 21.73 12.60
CA SER A 268 5.94 21.63 12.74
C SER A 268 5.51 21.23 14.16
N ILE A 269 6.23 20.30 14.80
CA ILE A 269 5.94 19.83 16.16
C ILE A 269 6.16 20.96 17.18
N SER A 270 7.29 21.67 17.08
CA SER A 270 7.59 22.80 17.96
C SER A 270 6.58 23.95 17.83
N TRP A 271 5.93 24.08 16.66
CA TRP A 271 4.84 25.02 16.45
C TRP A 271 3.52 24.52 17.04
N LEU A 272 3.22 23.22 16.89
CA LEU A 272 2.04 22.56 17.46
C LEU A 272 2.01 22.61 18.99
N ASP A 273 3.17 22.45 19.64
CA ASP A 273 3.32 22.50 21.11
C ASP A 273 2.87 23.85 21.72
N LYS A 274 2.78 24.91 20.90
CA LYS A 274 2.35 26.25 21.32
C LYS A 274 0.86 26.50 21.11
N GLN A 275 0.13 25.58 20.48
CA GLN A 275 -1.29 25.71 20.18
C GLN A 275 -2.16 25.13 21.29
N HIS A 276 -3.45 25.50 21.33
CA HIS A 276 -4.39 24.88 22.25
C HIS A 276 -4.73 23.44 21.81
N PRO A 277 -5.05 22.53 22.75
CA PRO A 277 -5.50 21.19 22.41
C PRO A 277 -6.73 21.23 21.48
N ILE A 278 -6.72 20.39 20.44
CA ILE A 278 -7.86 20.22 19.50
C ILE A 278 -8.23 21.56 18.80
N SER A 279 -7.26 22.46 18.59
CA SER A 279 -7.53 23.78 17.96
C SER A 279 -6.98 23.95 16.55
N VAL A 280 -6.10 23.05 16.10
CA VAL A 280 -5.37 23.16 14.83
C VAL A 280 -6.02 22.33 13.74
N ILE A 281 -6.15 22.92 12.55
CA ILE A 281 -6.58 22.20 11.34
C ILE A 281 -5.34 21.63 10.65
N TYR A 282 -5.29 20.32 10.44
CA TYR A 282 -4.27 19.69 9.59
C TYR A 282 -4.85 19.43 8.18
N VAL A 283 -4.13 19.88 7.15
CA VAL A 283 -4.52 19.70 5.75
C VAL A 283 -3.39 19.00 5.00
N SER A 284 -3.73 17.88 4.36
CA SER A 284 -2.85 17.13 3.47
C SER A 284 -3.69 16.33 2.49
N PHE A 285 -3.28 16.32 1.23
CA PHE A 285 -3.95 15.60 0.14
C PHE A 285 -3.18 14.34 -0.30
N GLY A 286 -2.15 13.96 0.47
CA GLY A 286 -1.27 12.85 0.14
C GLY A 286 -0.23 13.20 -0.91
N SER A 287 0.44 12.18 -1.45
CA SER A 287 1.64 12.34 -2.29
C SER A 287 1.39 12.21 -3.80
N ILE A 288 0.15 11.95 -4.22
CA ILE A 288 -0.21 11.70 -5.62
C ILE A 288 -1.28 12.69 -6.12
N ALA A 289 -2.14 13.17 -5.24
CA ALA A 289 -3.22 14.07 -5.64
C ALA A 289 -2.64 15.40 -6.15
N ALA A 290 -2.99 15.77 -7.38
CA ALA A 290 -2.80 17.12 -7.89
C ALA A 290 -4.02 17.96 -7.52
N ILE A 291 -3.79 19.15 -6.96
CA ILE A 291 -4.84 20.11 -6.64
C ILE A 291 -4.81 21.18 -7.74
N GLU A 292 -5.96 21.47 -8.35
CA GLU A 292 -6.05 22.56 -9.31
C GLU A 292 -5.87 23.91 -8.60
N GLU A 293 -5.26 24.90 -9.27
CA GLU A 293 -4.99 26.21 -8.69
C GLU A 293 -6.24 26.86 -8.06
N LYS A 294 -7.40 26.72 -8.74
CA LYS A 294 -8.68 27.25 -8.25
C LYS A 294 -9.07 26.63 -6.90
N ASP A 295 -8.89 25.31 -6.75
CA ASP A 295 -9.28 24.58 -5.54
C ASP A 295 -8.30 24.90 -4.42
N PHE A 296 -7.00 25.03 -4.74
CA PHE A 296 -5.99 25.50 -3.81
C PHE A 296 -6.33 26.90 -3.26
N VAL A 297 -6.69 27.84 -4.13
CA VAL A 297 -7.08 29.21 -3.74
C VAL A 297 -8.32 29.19 -2.85
N GLU A 298 -9.35 28.41 -3.18
CA GLU A 298 -10.54 28.28 -2.35
C GLU A 298 -10.25 27.66 -0.98
N ILE A 299 -9.38 26.63 -0.91
CA ILE A 299 -8.92 26.05 0.36
C ILE A 299 -8.17 27.11 1.19
N ALA A 300 -7.28 27.88 0.56
CA ALA A 300 -6.54 28.94 1.23
C ALA A 300 -7.46 30.02 1.82
N TRP A 301 -8.47 30.46 1.05
CA TRP A 301 -9.49 31.40 1.53
C TRP A 301 -10.32 30.82 2.67
N GLY A 302 -10.71 29.54 2.58
CA GLY A 302 -11.42 28.84 3.64
C GLY A 302 -10.61 28.78 4.95
N LEU A 303 -9.33 28.42 4.85
CA LEU A 303 -8.42 28.36 6.01
C LEU A 303 -8.21 29.75 6.62
N ALA A 304 -7.92 30.76 5.80
CA ALA A 304 -7.76 32.14 6.28
C ALA A 304 -9.05 32.68 6.92
N GLY A 305 -10.21 32.40 6.31
CA GLY A 305 -11.53 32.80 6.80
C GLY A 305 -11.94 32.10 8.10
N SER A 306 -11.45 30.87 8.33
CA SER A 306 -11.75 30.09 9.54
C SER A 306 -11.20 30.73 10.82
N LYS A 307 -10.14 31.54 10.71
CA LYS A 307 -9.37 32.11 11.84
C LYS A 307 -8.81 31.06 12.82
N HIS A 308 -8.78 29.79 12.43
CA HIS A 308 -8.11 28.75 13.18
C HIS A 308 -6.63 28.66 12.77
N PRO A 309 -5.73 28.31 13.72
CA PRO A 309 -4.37 27.91 13.33
C PRO A 309 -4.45 26.66 12.46
N PHE A 310 -3.65 26.60 11.40
CA PHE A 310 -3.61 25.46 10.50
C PHE A 310 -2.18 25.06 10.13
N LEU A 311 -2.00 23.76 9.90
CA LEU A 311 -0.80 23.17 9.33
C LEU A 311 -1.20 22.56 8.00
N TRP A 312 -0.72 23.15 6.90
CA TRP A 312 -1.02 22.67 5.55
C TRP A 312 0.24 22.18 4.88
N PHE A 313 0.27 20.89 4.57
CA PHE A 313 1.30 20.28 3.74
C PHE A 313 0.88 20.38 2.26
N GLY A 314 1.68 21.08 1.46
CA GLY A 314 1.57 21.15 0.01
C GLY A 314 2.89 20.72 -0.64
N GLN A 315 2.82 20.16 -1.85
CA GLN A 315 4.00 20.10 -2.72
C GLN A 315 4.10 21.47 -3.42
N ASP A 316 5.31 22.04 -3.44
CA ASP A 316 5.63 23.24 -4.22
C ASP A 316 5.48 22.98 -5.74
#